data_AF-A0A194V5R3-F1
#
_entry.id   AF-A0A194V5R3-F1
#
_cell.length_a   1.000
_cell.length_b   1.000
_cell.length_c   1.000
_cell.angle_alpha   90.00
_cell.angle_beta   90.00
_cell.angle_gamma   90.00
#
_symmetry.space_group_name_H-M   'P 1'
#
loop_
_entity.id
_entity.type
_entity.pdbx_description
1 polymer ?
#
loop_
_entity_poly.entity_id
_entity_poly.type
_entity_poly.pdbx_seq_one_letter_code
_entity_poly.pdbx_strand_id
1 'polypeptide(L)' 'MAISKKLKIQREHKKAEAAGTRAPVKANGLPVKAPKETVTCANCRKEIVKSFTTQLADHADTHKGWTKEKCWPTVEFP' A
#
# COMPACT_ATOMS: atom_id res chain seq x y z
N MET A 1 -17.81 -34.51 21.77
CA MET A 1 -16.61 -33.87 22.39
C MET A 1 -16.86 -32.38 22.52
N ALA A 2 -16.71 -31.81 23.72
CA ALA A 2 -16.87 -30.38 23.92
C ALA A 2 -15.78 -29.61 23.15
N ILE A 3 -16.18 -28.66 22.32
CA ILE A 3 -15.25 -27.82 21.58
C ILE A 3 -14.49 -26.96 22.60
N SER A 4 -13.15 -27.07 22.60
CA SER A 4 -12.28 -26.27 23.45
C SER A 4 -12.57 -24.78 23.27
N LYS A 5 -12.52 -24.01 24.36
CA LYS A 5 -12.73 -22.56 24.36
C LYS A 5 -11.90 -21.84 23.29
N LYS A 6 -10.66 -22.30 23.04
CA LYS A 6 -9.78 -21.76 21.99
C LYS A 6 -10.37 -21.92 20.59
N LEU A 7 -10.95 -23.08 20.27
CA LEU A 7 -11.57 -23.34 18.97
C LEU A 7 -12.83 -22.50 18.77
N LYS A 8 -13.58 -22.22 19.84
CA LYS A 8 -14.73 -21.30 19.80
C LYS A 8 -14.28 -19.89 19.43
N ILE A 9 -13.23 -19.39 20.09
CA ILE A 9 -12.65 -18.07 19.82
C ILE A 9 -12.10 -17.97 18.39
N GLN A 10 -11.34 -18.97 17.92
CA GLN A 10 -10.84 -18.95 16.52
C GLN A 10 -11.97 -18.89 15.49
N ARG A 11 -13.09 -19.59 15.73
CA ARG A 11 -14.26 -19.51 14.85
C ARG A 11 -14.89 -18.12 14.86
N GLU A 12 -14.96 -17.46 16.01
CA GLU A 12 -15.48 -16.09 16.14
C GLU A 12 -14.57 -15.09 15.43
N HIS A 13 -13.25 -15.21 15.59
CA HIS A 13 -12.28 -14.38 14.88
C HIS A 13 -12.39 -14.57 13.36
N LYS A 14 -12.51 -15.81 12.89
CA LYS A 14 -12.69 -16.11 11.47
C LYS A 14 -14.01 -15.55 10.92
N LYS A 15 -15.09 -15.57 11.72
CA LYS A 15 -16.37 -14.93 11.37
C LYS A 15 -16.24 -13.41 11.30
N ALA A 16 -15.54 -12.79 12.25
CA ALA A 16 -15.30 -11.34 12.26
C ALA A 16 -14.39 -10.87 11.12
N GLU A 17 -13.40 -11.68 10.74
CA GLU A 17 -12.57 -11.43 9.55
C GLU A 17 -13.37 -11.58 8.26
N ALA A 18 -14.23 -12.60 8.15
CA ALA A 18 -15.13 -12.76 7.01
C ALA A 18 -16.18 -11.64 6.90
N ALA A 19 -16.62 -11.10 8.04
CA ALA A 19 -17.52 -9.93 8.09
C ALA A 19 -16.80 -8.60 7.84
N GLY A 20 -15.47 -8.60 7.68
CA GLY A 20 -14.68 -7.38 7.43
C GLY A 20 -14.61 -6.40 8.62
N THR A 21 -15.11 -6.80 9.79
CA THR A 21 -15.19 -5.93 10.99
C THR A 21 -13.91 -5.97 11.84
N ARG A 22 -13.01 -6.91 11.57
CA ARG A 22 -11.69 -6.96 12.21
C ARG A 22 -10.66 -6.24 11.35
N ALA A 23 -10.16 -5.11 11.83
CA ALA A 23 -9.05 -4.42 11.20
C ALA A 23 -7.84 -5.37 11.08
N PRO A 24 -7.14 -5.42 9.93
CA PRO A 24 -5.93 -6.22 9.81
C PRO A 24 -4.87 -5.67 10.76
N VAL A 25 -4.36 -6.54 11.62
CA VAL A 25 -3.32 -6.22 12.60
C VAL A 25 -2.09 -7.06 12.28
N LYS A 26 -0.90 -6.46 12.32
CA LYS A 26 0.37 -7.21 12.23
C LYS A 26 0.46 -8.20 13.40
N ALA A 27 1.33 -9.21 13.29
CA ALA A 27 1.59 -10.17 14.37
C ALA A 27 1.94 -9.49 15.73
N ASN A 28 2.47 -8.27 15.68
CA ASN A 28 2.84 -7.46 16.86
C ASN A 28 1.71 -6.57 17.39
N GLY A 29 0.45 -6.75 16.98
CA GLY A 29 -0.68 -6.00 17.55
C GLY A 29 -0.90 -4.59 16.98
N LEU A 30 -0.07 -4.14 16.03
CA LEU A 30 -0.21 -2.83 15.37
C LEU A 30 -1.12 -2.92 14.12
N PRO A 31 -2.08 -2.00 13.94
CA PRO A 31 -2.90 -1.92 12.73
C PRO A 31 -2.05 -1.88 11.45
N VAL A 32 -2.43 -2.64 10.43
CA VAL A 32 -1.79 -2.60 9.11
C VAL A 32 -2.20 -1.29 8.43
N LYS A 33 -1.24 -0.39 8.24
CA LYS A 33 -1.43 0.82 7.45
C LYS A 33 -1.74 0.44 6.00
N ALA A 34 -2.77 1.04 5.43
CA ALA A 34 -3.16 0.80 4.04
C ALA A 34 -1.96 0.99 3.09
N PRO A 35 -1.80 0.13 2.07
CA PRO A 35 -0.76 0.29 1.07
C PRO A 35 -0.93 1.67 0.42
N LYS A 36 0.17 2.44 0.37
CA LYS A 36 0.15 3.75 -0.27
C LYS A 36 0.05 3.54 -1.77
N GLU A 37 -0.76 4.36 -2.45
CA GLU A 37 -0.86 4.32 -3.90
C GLU A 37 0.51 4.58 -4.54
N THR A 38 0.97 3.64 -5.35
CA THR A 38 2.21 3.74 -6.12
C THR A 38 1.91 4.09 -7.57
N VAL A 39 2.86 4.79 -8.19
CA VAL A 39 2.88 5.12 -9.62
C VAL A 39 4.16 4.57 -10.23
N THR A 40 4.06 4.15 -11.48
CA THR A 40 5.16 3.52 -12.22
C THR A 40 5.77 4.52 -13.18
N CYS A 41 7.10 4.67 -13.16
CA CYS A 41 7.80 5.57 -14.08
C CYS A 41 7.68 5.05 -15.53
N ALA A 42 7.26 5.91 -16.45
CA ALA A 42 7.11 5.54 -17.86
C ALA A 42 8.44 5.20 -18.56
N ASN A 43 9.58 5.72 -18.07
CA ASN A 43 10.90 5.45 -18.62
C ASN A 43 11.48 4.13 -18.08
N CYS A 44 11.73 4.06 -16.77
CA CYS A 44 12.48 2.96 -16.16
C CYS A 44 11.63 1.96 -15.36
N ARG A 45 10.29 2.10 -15.38
CA ARG A 45 9.32 1.23 -14.70
C ARG A 45 9.50 1.11 -13.17
N LYS A 46 10.20 2.06 -12.56
CA LYS A 46 10.35 2.11 -11.11
C LYS A 46 9.02 2.53 -10.47
N GLU A 47 8.60 1.80 -9.44
CA GLU A 47 7.42 2.15 -8.65
C GLU A 47 7.81 3.09 -7.51
N ILE A 48 7.13 4.23 -7.44
CA ILE A 48 7.31 5.25 -6.39
C ILE A 48 5.94 5.62 -5.85
N VAL A 49 5.87 6.02 -4.58
CA VAL A 49 4.61 6.43 -3.95
C VAL A 49 4.11 7.74 -4.56
N LYS A 50 2.85 7.76 -5.02
CA LYS A 50 2.21 8.87 -5.73
C LYS A 50 2.23 10.19 -4.94
N SER A 51 2.11 10.10 -3.62
CA SER A 51 2.10 11.27 -2.73
C SER A 51 3.46 11.94 -2.54
N PHE A 52 4.56 11.33 -2.99
CA PHE A 52 5.91 11.89 -2.81
C PHE A 52 6.35 12.68 -4.04
N THR A 53 5.70 13.81 -4.29
CA THR A 53 5.94 14.68 -5.46
C THR A 53 7.39 15.13 -5.59
N THR A 54 8.09 15.38 -4.48
CA THR A 54 9.53 15.70 -4.48
C THR A 54 10.38 14.54 -5.00
N GLN A 55 10.19 13.33 -4.48
CA GLN A 55 10.91 12.14 -4.96
C GLN A 55 10.59 11.80 -6.42
N LEU A 56 9.36 12.08 -6.87
CA LEU A 56 8.98 11.91 -8.27
C LEU A 56 9.73 12.91 -9.17
N ALA A 57 9.90 14.16 -8.73
CA ALA A 57 10.70 15.16 -9.42
C ALA A 57 12.19 14.78 -9.44
N ASP A 58 12.77 14.48 -8.27
CA ASP A 58 14.17 14.05 -8.14
C ASP A 58 14.47 12.81 -9.01
N HIS A 59 13.51 11.87 -9.10
CA HIS A 59 13.64 10.72 -9.98
C HIS A 59 13.59 11.12 -11.46
N ALA A 60 12.73 12.06 -11.85
CA ALA A 60 12.67 12.54 -13.22
C ALA A 60 13.98 13.24 -13.63
N ASP A 61 14.62 13.98 -12.71
CA ASP A 61 15.90 14.64 -12.95
C ASP A 61 17.05 13.65 -13.21
N THR A 62 16.93 12.40 -12.78
CA THR A 62 17.93 11.35 -13.13
C THR A 62 17.90 10.95 -14.60
N HIS A 63 16.83 11.29 -15.34
CA HIS A 63 16.69 10.95 -16.75
C HIS A 63 17.09 12.15 -17.62
N LYS A 64 18.23 12.03 -18.32
CA LYS A 64 18.67 13.07 -19.26
C LYS A 64 17.63 13.33 -20.34
N GLY A 65 17.08 14.55 -20.37
CA GLY A 65 16.14 15.02 -21.39
C GLY A 65 14.69 14.59 -21.19
N TRP A 66 14.36 14.00 -20.04
CA TRP A 66 13.00 13.60 -19.70
C TRP A 66 12.39 14.58 -18.69
N THR A 67 11.21 15.12 -18.99
CA THR A 67 10.50 16.00 -18.05
C THR A 67 9.69 15.18 -17.05
N LYS A 68 9.48 15.71 -15.84
CA LYS A 68 8.67 15.06 -14.78
C LYS A 68 7.29 14.61 -15.24
N GLU A 69 6.65 15.38 -16.11
CA GLU A 69 5.34 15.07 -16.70
C GLU A 69 5.38 13.84 -17.62
N LYS A 70 6.49 13.67 -18.37
CA LYS A 70 6.66 12.50 -19.23
C LYS A 70 7.06 11.25 -18.43
N CYS A 71 7.68 11.40 -17.26
CA CYS A 71 7.94 10.24 -16.37
C CYS A 71 6.67 9.79 -15.64
N TRP A 72 5.80 10.75 -15.29
CA TRP A 72 4.64 10.56 -14.44
C TRP A 72 3.36 11.14 -15.08
N PRO A 73 2.86 10.52 -16.16
CA PRO A 73 1.70 11.05 -16.90
C PRO A 73 0.40 11.06 -16.07
N THR A 74 0.36 10.31 -14.98
CA THR A 74 -0.82 10.16 -14.09
C THR A 74 -0.75 11.03 -12.83
N VAL A 75 0.27 11.88 -12.70
CA VAL A 75 0.49 12.72 -11.50
C VAL A 75 0.49 14.19 -11.91
N GLU A 76 -0.47 14.95 -11.38
CA GLU A 76 -0.43 16.41 -11.44
C GLU A 76 0.55 16.92 -10.39
N PHE A 77 1.60 17.60 -10.86
CA PHE A 77 2.56 18.27 -9.98
C PHE A 77 2.02 19.65 -9.62
N PRO A 78 2.00 20.04 -8.33
CA PRO A 78 1.72 21.41 -7.93
C PRO A 78 2.84 22.37 -8.34
#